data_AF-A0A7R5L3H1-F1
#
_entry.id   AF-A0A7R5L3H1-F1
#
_cell.length_a   1.000
_cell.length_b   1.000
_cell.length_c   1.000
_cell.angle_alpha   90.00
_cell.angle_beta   90.00
_cell.angle_gamma   90.00
#
_symmetry.space_group_name_H-M   'P 1'
#
loop_
_entity.id
_entity.type
_entity.pdbx_description
1 polymer ?
#
loop_
_entity_poly.entity_id
_entity_poly.type
_entity_poly.pdbx_seq_one_letter_code
_entity_poly.pdbx_strand_id
1 'polypeptide(L)'
;MAQACRRHTTLGQDLVALCVNALLPHGAEPLFFLSYFACGKLDAEVTETIQEGIAEACRSAGCAFLGQALSQLPGACSAGDSDLAGFVVGAVERGQVPLGLQRAEEGDVLLGLACPGIHGRGFGAVRKVLLVSSLRCSSPAPGTCGDTTLGEALLSPARLYSPALLPVLRSGHVKAFAPIAEEGLLGGISRVLPEHVGAVLDALSWKIPEIFCWLYKEGNLSAEEMAQTFPCGLGAVLVVQQDLAQHVLGAIRRREEAWLIGKVLAPCHTGGSHIQVENLVEALQQSSPQGLLGDTTMEPRHQPRRRKVKVAVLVSGTGTTLPALIAYTREPGSCAQLVLVISNKSGVEELRNAARAGIPTRVIDHKLYGSRSEFDSTIDRVLEEFAVELVCLSGFMRVLSSPFLRKWKGKILNASPSLFPLIKDGNAPQEPPQSGFKVTGCTVHFVLEDSGARAVIHREPIPVRAEDTEQALAERVKEAECRAFPVALQLVASGAVSLGADGRTSWKQESQSLGLHGEKGDCTSSLVAPEPPEHGGE
;
A
#
# COMPACT_ATOMS: atom_id res chain seq x y z
N MET A 1 3.49 -6.50 -5.01
CA MET A 1 3.66 -5.43 -6.03
C MET A 1 4.45 -5.96 -7.21
N ALA A 2 5.66 -6.51 -6.97
CA ALA A 2 6.48 -7.21 -7.95
C ALA A 2 5.69 -8.12 -8.92
N GLN A 3 4.89 -9.04 -8.39
CA GLN A 3 4.02 -9.91 -9.21
C GLN A 3 3.02 -9.13 -10.07
N ALA A 4 2.35 -8.11 -9.50
CA ALA A 4 1.36 -7.30 -10.21
C ALA A 4 1.99 -6.51 -11.37
N CYS A 5 3.23 -6.05 -11.19
CA CYS A 5 3.99 -5.39 -12.24
C CYS A 5 4.79 -6.38 -13.12
N ARG A 6 4.78 -7.69 -12.83
CA ARG A 6 5.60 -8.75 -13.46
C ARG A 6 7.10 -8.44 -13.45
N ARG A 7 7.62 -7.98 -12.31
CA ARG A 7 9.04 -7.62 -12.14
C ARG A 7 9.57 -8.20 -10.83
N HIS A 8 10.57 -9.08 -10.94
CA HIS A 8 11.12 -9.82 -9.81
C HIS A 8 12.61 -9.53 -9.56
N THR A 9 13.25 -8.77 -10.44
CA THR A 9 14.71 -8.57 -10.47
C THR A 9 15.28 -7.91 -9.22
N THR A 10 14.52 -7.03 -8.55
CA THR A 10 14.99 -6.28 -7.38
C THR A 10 14.64 -6.94 -6.05
N LEU A 11 13.77 -7.95 -6.04
CA LEU A 11 13.27 -8.59 -4.82
C LEU A 11 14.37 -9.24 -3.98
N GLY A 12 15.35 -9.86 -4.64
CA GLY A 12 16.47 -10.49 -3.93
C GLY A 12 17.31 -9.48 -3.15
N GLN A 13 17.57 -8.31 -3.74
CA GLN A 13 18.28 -7.23 -3.06
C GLN A 13 17.46 -6.63 -1.91
N ASP A 14 16.15 -6.43 -2.10
CA ASP A 14 15.27 -5.95 -1.04
C ASP A 14 15.31 -6.87 0.19
N LEU A 15 15.24 -8.18 -0.04
CA LEU A 15 15.29 -9.18 1.03
C LEU A 15 16.63 -9.15 1.79
N VAL A 16 17.75 -9.13 1.07
CA VAL A 16 19.08 -9.10 1.68
C VAL A 16 19.29 -7.79 2.43
N ALA A 17 18.91 -6.65 1.86
CA ALA A 17 19.06 -5.34 2.49
C ALA A 17 18.26 -5.22 3.78
N LEU A 18 17.03 -5.74 3.81
CA LEU A 18 16.21 -5.77 5.01
C LEU A 18 16.93 -6.48 6.17
N CYS A 19 17.48 -7.67 5.91
CA CYS A 19 18.17 -8.45 6.93
C CYS A 19 19.52 -7.85 7.32
N VAL A 20 20.35 -7.50 6.32
CA VAL A 20 21.73 -7.02 6.54
C VAL A 20 21.74 -5.67 7.26
N ASN A 21 20.86 -4.73 6.88
CA ASN A 21 20.81 -3.42 7.53
C ASN A 21 20.34 -3.52 8.99
N ALA A 22 19.61 -4.59 9.36
CA ALA A 22 19.20 -4.84 10.75
C ALA A 22 20.35 -5.30 11.66
N LEU A 23 21.51 -5.66 11.11
CA LEU A 23 22.72 -5.97 11.89
C LEU A 23 23.48 -4.70 12.32
N LEU A 24 23.32 -3.60 11.59
CA LEU A 24 24.09 -2.36 11.79
C LEU A 24 23.85 -1.66 13.14
N PRO A 25 22.66 -1.66 13.75
CA PRO A 25 22.50 -1.20 15.14
C PRO A 25 23.44 -1.90 16.12
N HIS A 26 23.83 -3.14 15.84
CA HIS A 26 24.71 -3.92 16.69
C HIS A 26 26.19 -3.78 16.31
N GLY A 27 26.51 -2.99 15.28
CA GLY A 27 27.86 -2.91 14.70
C GLY A 27 28.35 -4.23 14.09
N ALA A 28 27.44 -5.18 13.85
CA ALA A 28 27.78 -6.52 13.40
C ALA A 28 28.04 -6.55 11.89
N GLU A 29 29.15 -7.17 11.51
CA GLU A 29 29.51 -7.42 10.12
C GLU A 29 28.79 -8.69 9.62
N PRO A 30 28.07 -8.61 8.48
CA PRO A 30 27.38 -9.76 7.90
C PRO A 30 28.39 -10.85 7.49
N LEU A 31 28.14 -12.09 7.91
CA LEU A 31 28.99 -13.24 7.58
C LEU A 31 28.37 -14.09 6.48
N PHE A 32 27.12 -14.50 6.68
CA PHE A 32 26.41 -15.34 5.71
C PHE A 32 24.90 -15.15 5.74
N PHE A 33 24.26 -15.54 4.65
CA PHE A 33 22.84 -15.39 4.37
C PHE A 33 22.22 -16.71 3.88
N LEU A 34 20.99 -16.98 4.32
CA LEU A 34 20.12 -18.04 3.81
C LEU A 34 18.77 -17.44 3.40
N SER A 35 18.14 -18.01 2.37
CA SER A 35 16.78 -17.66 2.00
C SER A 35 15.84 -18.86 2.07
N TYR A 36 14.58 -18.58 2.35
CA TYR A 36 13.47 -19.51 2.20
C TYR A 36 12.44 -18.90 1.24
N PHE A 37 12.08 -19.66 0.20
CA PHE A 37 11.12 -19.25 -0.80
C PHE A 37 9.93 -20.21 -0.81
N ALA A 38 8.74 -19.69 -0.51
CA ALA A 38 7.49 -20.42 -0.58
C ALA A 38 6.65 -19.90 -1.75
N CYS A 39 6.03 -20.79 -2.53
CA CYS A 39 5.16 -20.40 -3.64
C CYS A 39 3.97 -21.35 -3.82
N GLY A 40 2.86 -20.84 -4.35
CA GLY A 40 1.71 -21.70 -4.68
C GLY A 40 1.98 -22.58 -5.90
N LYS A 41 2.48 -21.97 -6.98
CA LYS A 41 2.97 -22.64 -8.18
C LYS A 41 4.39 -22.20 -8.47
N LEU A 42 5.29 -23.16 -8.65
CA LEU A 42 6.67 -22.89 -8.99
C LEU A 42 6.77 -22.33 -10.42
N ASP A 43 7.44 -21.20 -10.54
CA ASP A 43 7.88 -20.61 -11.81
C ASP A 43 9.41 -20.57 -11.77
N ALA A 44 10.05 -21.36 -12.63
CA ALA A 44 11.49 -21.56 -12.62
C ALA A 44 12.25 -20.26 -12.94
N GLU A 45 11.77 -19.48 -13.92
CA GLU A 45 12.42 -18.25 -14.36
C GLU A 45 12.36 -17.17 -13.27
N VAL A 46 11.21 -17.05 -12.60
CA VAL A 46 11.05 -16.14 -11.46
C VAL A 46 11.94 -16.57 -10.29
N THR A 47 12.00 -17.87 -10.00
CA THR A 47 12.80 -18.41 -8.90
C THR A 47 14.29 -18.15 -9.12
N GLU A 48 14.79 -18.40 -10.33
CA GLU A 48 16.17 -18.16 -10.73
C GLU A 48 16.51 -16.68 -10.64
N THR A 49 15.66 -15.81 -11.20
CA THR A 49 15.82 -14.34 -11.12
C THR A 49 15.96 -13.86 -9.67
N ILE A 50 15.12 -14.36 -8.76
CA ILE A 50 15.17 -13.98 -7.34
C ILE A 50 16.47 -14.48 -6.71
N GLN A 51 16.84 -15.75 -6.96
CA GLN A 51 18.06 -16.34 -6.41
C GLN A 51 19.32 -15.60 -6.87
N GLU A 52 19.41 -15.23 -8.14
CA GLU A 52 20.51 -14.42 -8.68
C GLU A 52 20.59 -13.05 -8.01
N GLY A 53 19.44 -12.39 -7.83
CA GLY A 53 19.36 -11.12 -7.11
C GLY A 53 19.82 -11.21 -5.66
N ILE A 54 19.49 -12.30 -4.96
CA ILE A 54 19.96 -12.57 -3.58
C ILE A 54 21.48 -12.76 -3.59
N ALA A 55 22.01 -13.57 -4.51
CA ALA A 55 23.43 -13.86 -4.58
C ALA A 55 24.25 -12.60 -4.87
N GLU A 56 23.80 -11.74 -5.80
CA GLU A 56 24.45 -10.46 -6.11
C GLU A 56 24.40 -9.48 -4.94
N ALA A 57 23.25 -9.40 -4.26
CA ALA A 57 23.11 -8.56 -3.08
C ALA A 57 23.99 -9.03 -1.91
N CYS A 58 24.14 -10.35 -1.70
CA CYS A 58 25.06 -10.89 -0.70
C CYS A 58 26.52 -10.55 -1.03
N ARG A 59 26.93 -10.67 -2.30
CA ARG A 59 28.25 -10.23 -2.77
C ARG A 59 28.47 -8.74 -2.49
N SER A 60 27.51 -7.90 -2.85
CA SER A 60 27.56 -6.46 -2.59
C SER A 60 27.61 -6.13 -1.10
N ALA A 61 26.92 -6.90 -0.26
CA ALA A 61 26.91 -6.75 1.20
C ALA A 61 28.18 -7.28 1.90
N GLY A 62 29.02 -8.03 1.18
CA GLY A 62 30.22 -8.65 1.74
C GLY A 62 29.97 -9.95 2.52
N CYS A 63 28.87 -10.67 2.27
CA CYS A 63 28.56 -11.92 2.97
C CYS A 63 28.39 -13.12 2.02
N ALA A 64 28.57 -14.32 2.56
CA ALA A 64 28.40 -15.57 1.82
C ALA A 64 26.91 -15.95 1.70
N PHE A 65 26.43 -16.25 0.50
CA PHE A 65 25.12 -16.86 0.31
C PHE A 65 25.24 -18.40 0.42
N LEU A 66 24.70 -19.00 1.48
CA LEU A 66 24.83 -20.44 1.72
C LEU A 66 23.79 -21.27 0.97
N GLY A 67 22.68 -20.66 0.57
CA GLY A 67 21.67 -21.30 -0.27
C GLY A 67 20.24 -20.89 0.05
N GLN A 68 19.34 -21.43 -0.77
CA GLN A 68 17.91 -21.21 -0.72
C GLN A 68 17.19 -22.53 -0.46
N ALA A 69 16.29 -22.54 0.52
CA ALA A 69 15.29 -23.59 0.67
C ALA A 69 14.02 -23.21 -0.10
N LEU A 70 13.48 -24.15 -0.88
CA LEU A 70 12.28 -23.96 -1.69
C LEU A 70 11.13 -24.82 -1.16
N SER A 71 9.92 -24.27 -1.11
CA SER A 71 8.71 -25.02 -0.81
C SER A 71 7.56 -24.63 -1.73
N GLN A 72 6.89 -25.63 -2.29
CA GLN A 72 5.66 -25.42 -3.05
C GLN A 72 4.45 -25.77 -2.17
N LEU A 73 3.57 -24.80 -1.93
CA LEU A 73 2.45 -24.89 -1.00
C LEU A 73 1.12 -24.53 -1.69
N PRO A 74 0.55 -25.40 -2.54
CA PRO A 74 -0.62 -25.09 -3.40
C PRO A 74 -1.93 -24.78 -2.66
N GLY A 75 -2.00 -25.09 -1.36
CA GLY A 75 -3.16 -24.83 -0.49
C GLY A 75 -2.97 -23.68 0.50
N ALA A 76 -1.73 -23.23 0.75
CA ALA A 76 -1.44 -22.12 1.67
C ALA A 76 -1.17 -20.79 0.93
N CYS A 77 -0.71 -20.87 -0.32
CA CYS A 77 -0.49 -19.73 -1.20
C CYS A 77 -1.39 -19.84 -2.42
N SER A 78 -2.04 -18.75 -2.82
CA SER A 78 -2.83 -18.74 -4.06
C SER A 78 -1.95 -19.01 -5.28
N ALA A 79 -2.56 -19.37 -6.40
CA ALA A 79 -1.83 -19.53 -7.66
C ALA A 79 -1.16 -18.20 -8.05
N GLY A 80 0.18 -18.20 -8.09
CA GLY A 80 1.00 -17.01 -8.38
C GLY A 80 1.44 -16.21 -7.15
N ASP A 81 0.94 -16.53 -5.96
CA ASP A 81 1.45 -15.95 -4.71
C ASP A 81 2.76 -16.61 -4.31
N SER A 82 3.63 -15.81 -3.70
CA SER A 82 4.93 -16.24 -3.23
C SER A 82 5.35 -15.44 -2.02
N ASP A 83 6.07 -16.08 -1.12
CA ASP A 83 6.60 -15.49 0.09
C ASP A 83 8.10 -15.76 0.21
N LEU A 84 8.84 -14.78 0.71
CA LEU A 84 10.29 -14.79 0.80
C LEU A 84 10.70 -14.45 2.23
N ALA A 85 11.48 -15.33 2.85
CA ALA A 85 12.10 -15.08 4.14
C ALA A 85 13.63 -15.12 4.01
N GLY A 86 14.29 -14.18 4.67
CA GLY A 86 15.74 -14.06 4.71
C GLY A 86 16.25 -14.29 6.12
N PHE A 87 17.41 -14.93 6.24
CA PHE A 87 18.11 -15.13 7.49
C PHE A 87 19.57 -14.74 7.31
N VAL A 88 20.08 -13.91 8.22
CA VAL A 88 21.46 -13.43 8.19
C VAL A 88 22.12 -13.67 9.54
N VAL A 89 23.39 -14.04 9.51
CA VAL A 89 24.25 -14.09 10.70
C VAL A 89 25.35 -13.06 10.54
N GLY A 90 25.56 -12.25 11.57
CA GLY A 90 26.68 -11.31 11.65
C GLY A 90 27.51 -11.52 12.91
N ALA A 91 28.71 -10.95 12.93
CA ALA A 91 29.61 -11.00 14.07
C ALA A 91 30.14 -9.61 14.43
N VAL A 92 30.42 -9.42 15.71
CA VAL A 92 31.01 -8.21 16.27
C VAL A 92 31.98 -8.60 17.38
N GLU A 93 33.07 -7.84 17.53
CA GLU A 93 34.04 -8.08 18.58
C GLU A 93 33.48 -7.80 19.97
N ARG A 94 33.87 -8.65 20.94
CA ARG A 94 33.41 -8.51 22.32
C ARG A 94 33.97 -7.21 22.92
N GLY A 95 33.07 -6.33 23.38
CA GLY A 95 33.44 -5.03 23.95
C GLY A 95 33.16 -3.84 23.03
N GLN A 96 32.85 -4.07 21.75
CA GLN A 96 32.17 -3.05 20.95
C GLN A 96 30.72 -2.94 21.47
N VAL A 97 30.37 -1.75 21.96
CA VAL A 97 29.05 -1.50 22.54
C VAL A 97 28.04 -1.41 21.40
N PRO A 98 26.94 -2.20 21.42
CA PRO A 98 25.83 -2.01 20.49
C PRO A 98 25.38 -0.55 20.50
N LEU A 99 25.12 -0.01 19.31
CA LEU A 99 24.57 1.34 19.17
C LEU A 99 23.13 1.30 19.71
N GLY A 100 22.70 2.32 20.47
CA GLY A 100 21.33 2.29 20.98
C GLY A 100 21.00 3.16 22.19
N LEU A 101 19.78 2.89 22.69
CA LEU A 101 18.85 3.64 23.54
C LEU A 101 19.41 4.44 24.73
N GLN A 102 20.66 4.27 25.14
CA GLN A 102 21.17 4.92 26.36
C GLN A 102 22.22 5.99 26.09
N ARG A 103 22.65 6.17 24.83
CA ARG A 103 23.75 7.10 24.50
C ARG A 103 23.28 8.42 23.90
N ALA A 104 22.02 8.49 23.44
CA ALA A 104 21.47 9.70 22.84
C ALA A 104 21.08 10.70 23.93
N GLU A 105 21.50 11.94 23.75
CA GLU A 105 21.34 13.04 24.70
C GLU A 105 20.76 14.25 23.95
N GLU A 106 20.17 15.18 24.71
CA GLU A 106 19.70 16.45 24.16
C GLU A 106 20.81 17.17 23.39
N GLY A 107 20.48 17.69 22.21
CA GLY A 107 21.43 18.41 21.35
C GLY A 107 22.24 17.52 20.42
N ASP A 108 22.19 16.19 20.57
CA ASP A 108 22.72 15.27 19.57
C ASP A 108 22.06 15.50 18.21
N VAL A 109 22.83 15.29 17.15
CA VAL A 109 22.44 15.57 15.78
C VAL A 109 21.99 14.29 15.09
N LEU A 110 20.94 14.41 14.28
CA LEU A 110 20.43 13.35 13.42
C LEU A 110 21.00 13.49 12.00
N LEU A 111 21.64 12.43 11.51
CA LEU A 111 22.10 12.33 10.13
C LEU A 111 21.25 11.32 9.36
N GLY A 112 20.62 11.74 8.28
CA GLY A 112 19.76 10.89 7.44
C GLY A 112 20.48 10.40 6.20
N LEU A 113 20.30 9.12 5.85
CA LEU A 113 20.79 8.52 4.60
C LEU A 113 19.69 8.41 3.55
N ALA A 114 20.03 8.74 2.31
CA ALA A 114 19.12 8.74 1.18
C ALA A 114 18.60 7.34 0.84
N CYS A 115 17.30 7.26 0.60
CA CYS A 115 16.62 6.05 0.19
C CYS A 115 15.63 6.33 -0.94
N PRO A 116 15.84 5.73 -2.13
CA PRO A 116 14.95 5.97 -3.26
C PRO A 116 13.66 5.14 -3.22
N GLY A 117 13.63 4.05 -2.43
CA GLY A 117 12.57 3.05 -2.48
C GLY A 117 11.55 3.15 -1.35
N ILE A 118 10.40 2.49 -1.55
CA ILE A 118 9.25 2.50 -0.62
C ILE A 118 9.46 1.55 0.55
N HIS A 119 9.98 0.36 0.25
CA HIS A 119 10.27 -0.76 1.17
C HIS A 119 9.07 -1.31 1.96
N GLY A 120 9.22 -2.56 2.39
CA GLY A 120 8.38 -3.29 3.35
C GLY A 120 6.88 -2.96 3.32
N ARG A 121 6.40 -2.36 4.42
CA ARG A 121 4.98 -2.18 4.74
C ARG A 121 4.24 -1.18 3.85
N GLY A 122 4.96 -0.27 3.20
CA GLY A 122 4.36 0.79 2.37
C GLY A 122 3.54 0.25 1.19
N PHE A 123 3.85 -0.94 0.69
CA PHE A 123 3.18 -1.51 -0.48
C PHE A 123 1.70 -1.85 -0.26
N GLY A 124 1.23 -1.98 0.98
CA GLY A 124 -0.20 -2.08 1.29
C GLY A 124 -0.95 -0.81 0.86
N ALA A 125 -0.46 0.34 1.32
CA ALA A 125 -1.00 1.64 0.97
C ALA A 125 -0.87 1.92 -0.53
N VAL A 126 0.30 1.65 -1.12
CA VAL A 126 0.54 1.86 -2.57
C VAL A 126 -0.48 1.11 -3.42
N ARG A 127 -0.80 -0.14 -3.10
CA ARG A 127 -1.81 -0.91 -3.85
C ARG A 127 -3.17 -0.23 -3.82
N LYS A 128 -3.55 0.39 -2.70
CA LYS A 128 -4.83 1.11 -2.58
C LYS A 128 -4.85 2.39 -3.38
N VAL A 129 -3.74 3.12 -3.38
CA VAL A 129 -3.57 4.30 -4.23
C VAL A 129 -3.71 3.91 -5.70
N LEU A 130 -3.04 2.82 -6.13
CA LEU A 130 -3.15 2.31 -7.50
C LEU A 130 -4.56 1.85 -7.89
N LEU A 131 -5.38 1.38 -6.94
CA LEU A 131 -6.77 0.98 -7.23
C LEU A 131 -7.67 2.17 -7.61
N VAL A 132 -7.34 3.39 -7.15
CA VAL A 132 -8.14 4.59 -7.40
C VAL A 132 -7.48 5.56 -8.38
N SER A 133 -6.19 5.36 -8.64
CA SER A 133 -5.37 6.12 -9.60
C SER A 133 -5.68 5.74 -11.04
N SER A 134 -5.52 6.71 -11.97
CA SER A 134 -5.58 6.46 -13.41
C SER A 134 -4.32 5.76 -13.94
N LEU A 135 -3.21 5.82 -13.20
CA LEU A 135 -1.93 5.20 -13.56
C LEU A 135 -1.87 3.70 -13.23
N ARG A 136 -1.17 2.95 -14.09
CA ARG A 136 -0.84 1.53 -13.92
C ARG A 136 0.67 1.35 -13.71
N CYS A 137 1.13 0.16 -13.32
CA CYS A 137 2.57 -0.12 -13.22
C CYS A 137 3.34 0.22 -14.51
N SER A 138 2.71 0.05 -15.68
CA SER A 138 3.32 0.33 -16.99
C SER A 138 3.24 1.79 -17.42
N SER A 139 2.52 2.65 -16.67
CA SER A 139 2.45 4.08 -16.95
C SER A 139 3.79 4.74 -16.65
N PRO A 140 4.12 5.89 -17.27
CA PRO A 140 5.30 6.68 -16.90
C PRO A 140 5.28 7.05 -15.41
N ALA A 141 6.45 7.05 -14.77
CA ALA A 141 6.58 7.45 -13.39
C ALA A 141 6.37 8.98 -13.24
N PRO A 142 5.59 9.43 -12.25
CA PRO A 142 5.41 10.84 -11.95
C PRO A 142 6.73 11.51 -11.57
N GLY A 143 6.97 12.73 -12.09
CA GLY A 143 8.13 13.54 -11.70
C GLY A 143 9.47 13.12 -12.31
N THR A 144 9.52 12.06 -13.11
CA THR A 144 10.73 11.66 -13.83
C THR A 144 10.72 12.18 -15.27
N CYS A 145 11.85 12.75 -15.74
CA CYS A 145 12.03 13.20 -17.13
C CYS A 145 12.46 12.07 -18.10
N GLY A 146 12.18 10.80 -17.79
CA GLY A 146 12.71 9.65 -18.55
C GLY A 146 11.73 8.50 -18.72
N ASP A 147 12.20 7.41 -19.33
CA ASP A 147 11.42 6.21 -19.69
C ASP A 147 11.08 5.29 -18.49
N THR A 148 11.29 5.77 -17.26
CA THR A 148 11.02 4.97 -16.06
C THR A 148 9.52 4.82 -15.86
N THR A 149 9.08 3.57 -15.74
CA THR A 149 7.68 3.23 -15.46
C THR A 149 7.36 3.41 -13.97
N LEU A 150 6.10 3.62 -13.63
CA LEU A 150 5.64 3.70 -12.24
C LEU A 150 6.01 2.44 -11.46
N GLY A 151 5.90 1.26 -12.09
CA GLY A 151 6.32 -0.01 -11.51
C GLY A 151 7.81 -0.04 -11.16
N GLU A 152 8.68 0.55 -11.99
CA GLU A 152 10.11 0.69 -11.70
C GLU A 152 10.37 1.62 -10.53
N ALA A 153 9.74 2.78 -10.52
CA ALA A 153 9.89 3.74 -9.43
C ALA A 153 9.45 3.10 -8.09
N LEU A 154 8.30 2.44 -8.07
CA LEU A 154 7.76 1.75 -6.88
C LEU A 154 8.64 0.59 -6.41
N LEU A 155 9.28 -0.13 -7.34
CA LEU A 155 10.13 -1.31 -7.07
C LEU A 155 11.63 -0.98 -7.07
N SER A 156 11.97 0.30 -6.85
CA SER A 156 13.36 0.73 -6.70
C SER A 156 14.02 -0.04 -5.55
N PRO A 157 15.17 -0.69 -5.78
CA PRO A 157 15.75 -1.62 -4.83
C PRO A 157 16.26 -0.92 -3.57
N ALA A 158 16.20 -1.64 -2.44
CA ALA A 158 16.72 -1.20 -1.16
C ALA A 158 18.24 -1.00 -1.19
N ARG A 159 18.69 0.05 -0.50
CA ARG A 159 20.12 0.34 -0.34
C ARG A 159 20.75 -0.64 0.66
N LEU A 160 21.92 -1.14 0.30
CA LEU A 160 22.76 -1.98 1.16
C LEU A 160 23.77 -1.07 1.87
N TYR A 161 23.46 -0.63 3.10
CA TYR A 161 24.32 0.34 3.81
C TYR A 161 25.52 -0.31 4.50
N SER A 162 25.50 -1.63 4.73
CA SER A 162 26.49 -2.32 5.54
C SER A 162 27.95 -2.07 5.11
N PRO A 163 28.33 -2.26 3.83
CA PRO A 163 29.71 -2.04 3.41
C PRO A 163 30.17 -0.59 3.58
N ALA A 164 29.26 0.37 3.36
CA ALA A 164 29.56 1.79 3.45
C ALA A 164 29.67 2.27 4.89
N LEU A 165 28.82 1.74 5.78
CA LEU A 165 28.66 2.26 7.14
C LEU A 165 29.44 1.51 8.21
N LEU A 166 29.78 0.23 8.05
CA LEU A 166 30.57 -0.49 9.06
C LEU A 166 31.83 0.26 9.52
N PRO A 167 32.65 0.87 8.63
CA PRO A 167 33.80 1.68 9.07
C PRO A 167 33.40 2.92 9.89
N VAL A 168 32.29 3.56 9.53
CA VAL A 168 31.77 4.74 10.23
C VAL A 168 31.27 4.35 11.62
N LEU A 169 30.53 3.25 11.73
CA LEU A 169 30.00 2.75 13.00
C LEU A 169 31.14 2.31 13.93
N ARG A 170 32.19 1.67 13.39
CA ARG A 170 33.38 1.24 14.13
C ARG A 170 34.27 2.38 14.61
N SER A 171 34.06 3.62 14.15
CA SER A 171 34.81 4.80 14.65
C SER A 171 34.51 5.15 16.10
N GLY A 172 33.39 4.66 16.66
CA GLY A 172 32.94 4.98 18.02
C GLY A 172 32.22 6.33 18.16
N HIS A 173 32.17 7.13 17.09
CA HIS A 173 31.53 8.45 17.07
C HIS A 173 30.00 8.41 16.87
N VAL A 174 29.46 7.24 16.51
CA VAL A 174 28.02 7.02 16.36
C VAL A 174 27.45 6.55 17.70
N LYS A 175 26.37 7.20 18.16
CA LYS A 175 25.67 6.88 19.41
C LYS A 175 24.54 5.88 19.16
N ALA A 176 23.76 6.07 18.08
CA ALA A 176 22.68 5.18 17.66
C ALA A 176 22.57 5.09 16.14
N PHE A 177 22.03 3.97 15.64
CA PHE A 177 21.71 3.75 14.22
C PHE A 177 20.30 3.15 14.10
N ALA A 178 19.42 3.83 13.38
CA ALA A 178 18.06 3.41 13.07
C ALA A 178 17.93 3.08 11.58
N PRO A 179 17.81 1.81 11.18
CA PRO A 179 17.34 1.48 9.84
C PRO A 179 15.86 1.89 9.73
N ILE A 180 15.51 2.58 8.65
CA ILE A 180 14.12 2.93 8.35
C ILE A 180 13.59 1.90 7.36
N ALA A 181 12.79 0.97 7.87
CA ALA A 181 12.26 -0.15 7.12
C ALA A 181 10.72 -0.21 7.22
N GLU A 182 10.19 -1.17 8.00
CA GLU A 182 8.76 -1.49 8.02
C GLU A 182 7.94 -0.56 8.91
N GLU A 183 8.60 0.11 9.85
CA GLU A 183 8.01 0.94 10.89
C GLU A 183 7.80 2.40 10.45
N GLY A 184 8.18 2.74 9.22
CA GLY A 184 8.18 4.11 8.72
C GLY A 184 9.21 4.99 9.44
N LEU A 185 9.23 6.28 9.07
CA LEU A 185 10.16 7.25 9.63
C LEU A 185 9.98 7.42 11.15
N LEU A 186 8.72 7.57 11.61
CA LEU A 186 8.45 7.79 13.04
C LEU A 186 8.78 6.56 13.89
N GLY A 187 8.30 5.39 13.47
CA GLY A 187 8.50 4.15 14.23
C GLY A 187 9.97 3.73 14.27
N GLY A 188 10.67 3.82 13.12
CA GLY A 188 12.09 3.45 13.02
C GLY A 188 12.99 4.26 13.95
N ILE A 189 12.79 5.58 14.01
CA ILE A 189 13.57 6.46 14.90
C ILE A 189 13.18 6.25 16.37
N SER A 190 11.88 6.16 16.69
CA SER A 190 11.44 5.97 18.08
C SER A 190 11.99 4.69 18.73
N ARG A 191 12.28 3.66 17.93
CA ARG A 191 12.79 2.36 18.41
C ARG A 191 14.23 2.44 18.93
N VAL A 192 15.02 3.41 18.48
CA VAL A 192 16.44 3.54 18.84
C VAL A 192 16.72 4.67 19.82
N LEU A 193 15.76 5.57 20.04
CA LEU A 193 15.88 6.67 20.99
C LEU A 193 15.36 6.30 22.40
N PRO A 194 16.05 6.74 23.46
CA PRO A 194 15.56 6.54 24.83
C PRO A 194 14.12 7.04 25.02
N GLU A 195 13.35 6.38 25.90
CA GLU A 195 11.96 6.79 26.21
C GLU A 195 11.83 8.21 26.75
N HIS A 196 12.93 8.73 27.33
CA HIS A 196 13.00 10.07 27.90
C HIS A 196 13.54 11.12 26.93
N VAL A 197 13.68 10.85 25.63
CA VAL A 197 14.06 11.90 24.66
C VAL A 197 13.13 11.91 23.47
N GLY A 198 12.97 13.10 22.88
CA GLY A 198 12.29 13.29 21.62
C GLY A 198 13.28 13.56 20.50
N ALA A 199 12.76 13.70 19.29
CA ALA A 199 13.53 14.17 18.14
C ALA A 199 12.68 15.08 17.27
N VAL A 200 13.32 16.09 16.70
CA VAL A 200 12.74 16.93 15.66
C VAL A 200 13.57 16.80 14.40
N LEU A 201 12.88 16.56 13.28
CA LEU A 201 13.43 16.49 11.94
C LEU A 201 12.80 17.60 11.11
N ASP A 202 13.58 18.18 10.19
CA ASP A 202 13.09 19.15 9.22
C ASP A 202 13.12 18.54 7.81
N ALA A 203 11.94 18.28 7.24
CA ALA A 203 11.78 17.65 5.93
C ALA A 203 12.37 18.43 4.76
N LEU A 204 12.64 19.73 4.94
CA LEU A 204 13.33 20.54 3.92
C LEU A 204 14.84 20.27 3.89
N SER A 205 15.38 19.58 4.88
CA SER A 205 16.82 19.29 5.00
C SER A 205 17.29 18.08 4.19
N TRP A 206 16.37 17.30 3.59
CA TRP A 206 16.73 16.20 2.69
C TRP A 206 15.83 16.18 1.45
N LYS A 207 16.28 15.45 0.43
CA LYS A 207 15.51 15.27 -0.79
C LYS A 207 14.49 14.15 -0.62
N ILE A 208 13.21 14.49 -0.71
CA ILE A 208 12.13 13.50 -0.79
C ILE A 208 11.95 13.06 -2.25
N PRO A 209 12.07 11.77 -2.58
CA PRO A 209 11.81 11.28 -3.93
C PRO A 209 10.38 11.54 -4.41
N GLU A 210 10.21 11.87 -5.69
CA GLU A 210 8.92 12.20 -6.34
C GLU A 210 7.83 11.17 -6.13
N ILE A 211 8.20 9.90 -6.00
CA ILE A 211 7.24 8.83 -5.79
C ILE A 211 6.45 9.01 -4.49
N PHE A 212 7.05 9.57 -3.44
CA PHE A 212 6.36 9.87 -2.18
C PHE A 212 5.44 11.08 -2.33
N CYS A 213 5.82 12.07 -3.14
CA CYS A 213 5.00 13.25 -3.43
C CYS A 213 3.76 12.87 -4.24
N TRP A 214 3.93 11.96 -5.20
CA TRP A 214 2.81 11.35 -5.91
C TRP A 214 1.92 10.54 -4.96
N LEU A 215 2.47 9.67 -4.12
CA LEU A 215 1.68 8.90 -3.14
C LEU A 215 0.89 9.79 -2.19
N TYR A 216 1.49 10.89 -1.73
CA TYR A 216 0.84 11.87 -0.86
C TYR A 216 -0.40 12.49 -1.54
N LYS A 217 -0.24 12.92 -2.80
CA LYS A 217 -1.30 13.57 -3.58
C LYS A 217 -2.37 12.60 -4.03
N GLU A 218 -1.98 11.55 -4.73
CA GLU A 218 -2.88 10.57 -5.35
C GLU A 218 -3.62 9.74 -4.29
N GLY A 219 -2.93 9.38 -3.21
CA GLY A 219 -3.52 8.65 -2.09
C GLY A 219 -4.33 9.53 -1.14
N ASN A 220 -4.30 10.87 -1.30
CA ASN A 220 -4.85 11.84 -0.34
C ASN A 220 -4.43 11.49 1.10
N LEU A 221 -3.15 11.17 1.26
CA LEU A 221 -2.58 10.76 2.55
C LEU A 221 -2.30 11.99 3.40
N SER A 222 -2.44 11.87 4.72
CA SER A 222 -1.93 12.89 5.63
C SER A 222 -0.40 12.80 5.75
N ALA A 223 0.26 13.91 6.12
CA ALA A 223 1.69 13.90 6.38
C ALA A 223 2.08 12.94 7.51
N GLU A 224 1.21 12.77 8.50
CA GLU A 224 1.38 11.79 9.57
C GLU A 224 1.33 10.35 9.04
N GLU A 225 0.33 10.01 8.22
CA GLU A 225 0.27 8.71 7.55
C GLU A 225 1.50 8.49 6.67
N MET A 226 1.99 9.52 5.97
CA MET A 226 3.22 9.42 5.19
C MET A 226 4.42 9.04 6.08
N ALA A 227 4.64 9.76 7.18
CA ALA A 227 5.78 9.53 8.07
C ALA A 227 5.66 8.21 8.87
N GLN A 228 4.45 7.74 9.16
CA GLN A 228 4.21 6.46 9.84
C GLN A 228 4.39 5.25 8.91
N THR A 229 4.20 5.44 7.60
CA THR A 229 4.11 4.33 6.65
C THR A 229 5.35 4.19 5.78
N PHE A 230 5.94 5.33 5.42
CA PHE A 230 6.97 5.41 4.40
C PHE A 230 8.26 5.98 4.96
N PRO A 231 9.41 5.61 4.38
CA PRO A 231 10.70 6.21 4.70
C PRO A 231 10.79 7.69 4.31
N CYS A 232 9.94 8.16 3.39
CA CYS A 232 9.92 9.55 2.91
C CYS A 232 11.30 10.04 2.43
N GLY A 233 12.08 9.17 1.80
CA GLY A 233 13.43 9.49 1.29
C GLY A 233 14.59 9.13 2.23
N LEU A 234 14.32 8.66 3.45
CA LEU A 234 15.36 8.29 4.42
C LEU A 234 15.36 6.78 4.69
N GLY A 235 16.48 6.10 4.47
CA GLY A 235 16.59 4.65 4.67
C GLY A 235 17.32 4.26 5.95
N ALA A 236 18.04 5.21 6.54
CA ALA A 236 18.61 5.06 7.87
C ALA A 236 18.85 6.43 8.50
N VAL A 237 18.88 6.48 9.84
CA VAL A 237 19.20 7.66 10.63
C VAL A 237 20.28 7.32 11.65
N LEU A 238 21.31 8.14 11.75
CA LEU A 238 22.36 8.04 12.77
C LEU A 238 22.19 9.17 13.78
N VAL A 239 22.46 8.86 15.05
CA VAL A 239 22.56 9.83 16.13
C VAL A 239 24.04 10.01 16.47
N VAL A 240 24.51 11.25 16.45
CA VAL A 240 25.92 11.61 16.68
C VAL A 240 26.01 12.83 17.59
N GLN A 241 27.11 12.94 18.33
CA GLN A 241 27.38 14.14 19.10
C GLN A 241 27.53 15.36 18.17
N GLN A 242 27.01 16.51 18.60
CA GLN A 242 26.98 17.75 17.83
C GLN A 242 28.36 18.13 17.25
N ASP A 243 29.42 18.07 18.06
CA ASP A 243 30.78 18.44 17.65
C ASP A 243 31.39 17.52 16.59
N LEU A 244 30.92 16.27 16.54
CA LEU A 244 31.39 15.25 15.60
C LEU A 244 30.52 15.14 14.35
N ALA A 245 29.39 15.83 14.30
CA ALA A 245 28.38 15.66 13.26
C ALA A 245 28.94 15.90 11.85
N GLN A 246 29.69 16.98 11.65
CA GLN A 246 30.29 17.30 10.34
C GLN A 246 31.36 16.30 9.92
N HIS A 247 32.15 15.79 10.88
CA HIS A 247 33.16 14.79 10.62
C HIS A 247 32.53 13.48 10.16
N VAL A 248 31.53 12.99 10.90
CA VAL A 248 30.80 11.75 10.56
C VAL A 248 30.04 11.90 9.24
N LEU A 249 29.36 13.03 9.03
CA LEU A 249 28.67 13.31 7.76
C LEU A 249 29.64 13.30 6.57
N GLY A 250 30.83 13.89 6.72
CA GLY A 250 31.88 13.86 5.72
C GLY A 250 32.42 12.45 5.42
N ALA A 251 32.44 11.56 6.41
CA ALA A 251 32.81 10.16 6.21
C ALA A 251 31.74 9.38 5.43
N ILE A 252 30.46 9.60 5.75
CA ILE A 252 29.32 8.96 5.06
C ILE A 252 29.24 9.42 3.60
N ARG A 253 29.37 10.73 3.35
CA ARG A 253 29.26 11.35 2.01
C ARG A 253 30.28 10.87 0.99
N ARG A 254 31.32 10.15 1.41
CA ARG A 254 32.28 9.49 0.51
C ARG A 254 31.70 8.27 -0.20
N ARG A 255 30.61 7.70 0.33
CA ARG A 255 30.04 6.42 -0.15
C ARG A 255 28.53 6.49 -0.34
N GLU A 256 27.83 7.30 0.46
CA GLU A 256 26.37 7.41 0.45
C GLU A 256 25.92 8.87 0.45
N GLU A 257 24.74 9.14 -0.09
CA GLU A 257 24.10 10.45 0.03
C GLU A 257 23.48 10.61 1.42
N ALA A 258 23.81 11.71 2.10
CA ALA A 258 23.38 11.96 3.47
C ALA A 258 23.28 13.45 3.81
N TRP A 259 22.44 13.75 4.81
CA TRP A 259 22.16 15.10 5.27
C TRP A 259 22.11 15.18 6.79
N LEU A 260 22.34 16.38 7.32
CA LEU A 260 21.93 16.71 8.68
C LEU A 260 20.44 17.01 8.62
N ILE A 261 19.62 16.25 9.32
CA ILE A 261 18.17 16.28 9.17
C ILE A 261 17.43 16.77 10.41
N GLY A 262 18.11 16.90 11.55
CA GLY A 262 17.44 17.23 12.81
C GLY A 262 18.32 17.06 14.03
N LYS A 263 17.67 17.07 15.20
CA LYS A 263 18.32 16.96 16.50
C LYS A 263 17.45 16.24 17.53
N VAL A 264 18.11 15.69 18.54
CA VAL A 264 17.48 15.11 19.74
C VAL A 264 17.05 16.24 20.67
N LEU A 265 15.84 16.12 21.22
CA LEU A 265 15.23 17.08 22.14
C LEU A 265 15.20 16.54 23.57
N ALA A 266 15.15 17.47 24.54
CA ALA A 266 15.00 17.18 25.96
C ALA A 266 13.79 16.28 26.28
N PRO A 267 13.79 15.63 27.47
CA PRO A 267 12.66 14.81 27.91
C PRO A 267 11.34 15.56 27.98
N CYS A 268 10.35 15.11 27.20
CA CYS A 268 8.95 15.44 27.49
C CYS A 268 8.51 14.65 28.73
N HIS A 269 8.11 15.35 29.80
CA HIS A 269 7.58 14.74 31.03
C HIS A 269 6.20 14.05 30.86
N THR A 270 5.70 13.95 29.63
CA THR A 270 4.47 13.27 29.24
C THR A 270 4.87 12.01 28.47
N GLY A 271 4.88 10.85 29.15
CA GLY A 271 5.49 9.61 28.68
C GLY A 271 5.32 9.27 27.19
N GLY A 272 6.45 9.01 26.53
CA GLY A 272 6.57 8.58 25.12
C GLY A 272 7.69 9.32 24.38
N SER A 273 8.46 8.62 23.55
CA SER A 273 9.40 9.26 22.62
C SER A 273 8.61 10.04 21.57
N HIS A 274 8.75 11.37 21.56
CA HIS A 274 8.02 12.25 20.65
C HIS A 274 8.89 12.56 19.43
N ILE A 275 8.58 11.96 18.29
CA ILE A 275 9.22 12.27 17.01
C ILE A 275 8.35 13.27 16.25
N GLN A 276 8.92 14.43 15.90
CA GLN A 276 8.28 15.45 15.07
C GLN A 276 9.00 15.57 13.74
N VAL A 277 8.23 15.67 12.66
CA VAL A 277 8.75 15.94 11.32
C VAL A 277 8.14 17.25 10.85
N GLU A 278 8.90 18.34 11.01
CA GLU A 278 8.53 19.67 10.57
C GLU A 278 8.58 19.76 9.04
N ASN A 279 7.77 20.66 8.48
CA ASN A 279 7.76 21.01 7.05
C ASN A 279 7.49 19.85 6.08
N LEU A 280 7.03 18.67 6.55
CA LEU A 280 6.82 17.51 5.68
C LEU A 280 5.76 17.75 4.59
N VAL A 281 4.70 18.50 4.91
CA VAL A 281 3.68 18.89 3.92
C VAL A 281 4.29 19.75 2.81
N GLU A 282 5.11 20.72 3.20
CA GLU A 282 5.76 21.63 2.27
C GLU A 282 6.75 20.87 1.38
N ALA A 283 7.61 20.05 1.98
CA ALA A 283 8.57 19.22 1.26
C ALA A 283 7.89 18.28 0.24
N LEU A 284 6.78 17.63 0.61
CA LEU A 284 5.98 16.75 -0.28
C LEU A 284 5.23 17.52 -1.39
N GLN A 285 5.03 18.83 -1.23
CA GLN A 285 4.37 19.67 -2.23
C GLN A 285 5.36 20.34 -3.19
N GLN A 286 6.55 20.71 -2.70
CA GLN A 286 7.58 21.43 -3.46
C GLN A 286 8.26 20.58 -4.54
N SER A 287 8.32 19.26 -4.40
CA SER A 287 9.06 18.39 -5.34
C SER A 287 8.39 18.25 -6.71
N SER A 288 7.14 18.69 -6.86
CA SER A 288 6.42 18.49 -8.12
C SER A 288 7.07 19.17 -9.32
N PRO A 289 7.05 18.55 -10.51
CA PRO A 289 7.50 19.20 -11.74
C PRO A 289 6.49 20.29 -12.13
N GLN A 290 6.67 21.49 -11.57
CA GLN A 290 6.12 22.74 -12.10
C GLN A 290 7.24 23.77 -12.35
N GLY A 291 8.43 23.29 -12.66
CA GLY A 291 9.53 24.12 -13.16
C GLY A 291 9.60 24.06 -14.68
N LEU A 292 8.71 24.76 -15.38
CA LEU A 292 8.86 25.38 -16.72
C LEU A 292 7.48 25.64 -17.32
N LEU A 293 6.84 26.75 -16.92
CA LEU A 293 6.00 27.60 -17.78
C LEU A 293 5.55 28.82 -16.95
N GLY A 294 6.07 29.99 -17.34
CA GLY A 294 5.44 31.31 -17.26
C GLY A 294 4.78 31.74 -15.95
N ASP A 295 5.50 32.59 -15.24
CA ASP A 295 5.02 33.65 -14.33
C ASP A 295 3.52 33.98 -14.46
N THR A 296 2.71 33.40 -13.58
CA THR A 296 1.43 33.96 -13.15
C THR A 296 1.23 33.60 -11.69
N THR A 297 1.12 34.62 -10.85
CA THR A 297 0.75 34.55 -9.44
C THR A 297 -0.61 33.85 -9.28
N MET A 298 -0.59 32.53 -9.10
CA MET A 298 -1.72 31.80 -8.55
C MET A 298 -1.45 31.52 -7.07
N GLU A 299 -2.25 32.14 -6.22
CA GLU A 299 -2.31 31.81 -4.79
C GLU A 299 -2.52 30.29 -4.61
N PRO A 300 -1.89 29.69 -3.58
CA PRO A 300 -1.97 28.27 -3.33
C PRO A 300 -3.41 27.89 -3.00
N ARG A 301 -4.10 27.25 -3.96
CA ARG A 301 -5.33 26.53 -3.68
C ARG A 301 -4.97 25.33 -2.78
N HIS A 302 -4.99 25.55 -1.47
CA HIS A 302 -5.12 24.48 -0.48
C HIS A 302 -6.35 23.64 -0.87
N GLN A 303 -6.14 22.51 -1.54
CA GLN A 303 -7.20 21.53 -1.68
C GLN A 303 -7.49 20.98 -0.27
N PRO A 304 -8.71 21.14 0.27
CA PRO A 304 -9.03 20.60 1.58
C PRO A 304 -8.91 19.07 1.53
N ARG A 305 -8.10 18.51 2.43
CA ARG A 305 -7.94 17.05 2.62
C ARG A 305 -9.32 16.41 2.66
N ARG A 306 -9.62 15.48 1.75
CA ARG A 306 -10.91 14.76 1.79
C ARG A 306 -10.94 13.89 3.04
N ARG A 307 -11.92 14.15 3.93
CA ARG A 307 -12.19 13.36 5.13
C ARG A 307 -12.53 11.91 4.74
N LYS A 308 -12.01 10.92 5.50
CA LYS A 308 -12.37 9.50 5.31
C LYS A 308 -13.88 9.29 5.48
N VAL A 309 -14.47 8.49 4.60
CA VAL A 309 -15.91 8.19 4.62
C VAL A 309 -16.23 7.32 5.83
N LYS A 310 -17.22 7.72 6.63
CA LYS A 310 -17.66 6.96 7.82
C LYS A 310 -18.51 5.76 7.43
N VAL A 311 -18.08 4.56 7.82
CA VAL A 311 -18.71 3.29 7.45
C VAL A 311 -19.29 2.57 8.67
N ALA A 312 -20.51 2.07 8.54
CA ALA A 312 -21.07 1.07 9.47
C ALA A 312 -21.10 -0.32 8.83
N VAL A 313 -20.88 -1.36 9.64
CA VAL A 313 -21.01 -2.75 9.20
C VAL A 313 -22.16 -3.43 9.94
N LEU A 314 -23.07 -4.07 9.19
CA LEU A 314 -24.18 -4.83 9.73
C LEU A 314 -23.86 -6.33 9.63
N VAL A 315 -24.06 -7.08 10.73
CA VAL A 315 -23.67 -8.50 10.85
C VAL A 315 -24.77 -9.36 11.50
N SER A 316 -24.74 -10.68 11.26
CA SER A 316 -25.66 -11.65 11.88
C SER A 316 -25.00 -12.88 12.53
N GLY A 317 -23.67 -13.03 12.49
CA GLY A 317 -22.95 -13.72 13.57
C GLY A 317 -21.86 -14.76 13.30
N THR A 318 -21.52 -15.14 12.05
CA THR A 318 -20.32 -15.97 11.77
C THR A 318 -19.65 -15.65 10.41
N GLY A 319 -19.58 -14.36 10.06
CA GLY A 319 -18.87 -13.85 8.89
C GLY A 319 -17.37 -13.64 9.14
N THR A 320 -16.54 -13.93 8.14
CA THR A 320 -15.09 -13.63 8.15
C THR A 320 -14.76 -12.29 7.49
N THR A 321 -15.74 -11.64 6.86
CA THR A 321 -15.55 -10.41 6.09
C THR A 321 -15.29 -9.20 7.00
N LEU A 322 -15.91 -9.12 8.18
CA LEU A 322 -15.70 -8.00 9.11
C LEU A 322 -14.21 -7.84 9.51
N PRO A 323 -13.49 -8.89 9.96
CA PRO A 323 -12.05 -8.81 10.18
C PRO A 323 -11.27 -8.23 9.00
N ALA A 324 -11.60 -8.65 7.77
CA ALA A 324 -10.96 -8.13 6.56
C ALA A 324 -11.24 -6.62 6.35
N LEU A 325 -12.48 -6.16 6.57
CA LEU A 325 -12.84 -4.74 6.51
C LEU A 325 -12.14 -3.91 7.61
N ILE A 326 -12.02 -4.45 8.83
CA ILE A 326 -11.30 -3.80 9.93
C ILE A 326 -9.82 -3.64 9.57
N ALA A 327 -9.17 -4.73 9.15
CA ALA A 327 -7.76 -4.71 8.76
C ALA A 327 -7.54 -3.70 7.63
N TYR A 328 -8.39 -3.74 6.60
CA TYR A 328 -8.27 -2.87 5.44
C TYR A 328 -8.43 -1.39 5.80
N THR A 329 -9.43 -1.02 6.59
CA THR A 329 -9.68 0.41 6.88
C THR A 329 -8.66 1.04 7.82
N ARG A 330 -7.86 0.21 8.51
CA ARG A 330 -6.72 0.65 9.32
C ARG A 330 -5.48 0.93 8.50
N GLU A 331 -5.35 0.38 7.29
CA GLU A 331 -4.14 0.64 6.53
C GLU A 331 -4.15 2.09 6.00
N PRO A 332 -2.97 2.74 5.99
CA PRO A 332 -2.75 4.01 5.32
C PRO A 332 -3.24 3.95 3.85
N GLY A 333 -3.90 5.00 3.36
CA GLY A 333 -4.50 5.04 2.01
C GLY A 333 -5.92 4.48 1.89
N SER A 334 -6.48 3.95 2.98
CA SER A 334 -7.93 3.70 3.03
C SER A 334 -8.71 5.02 2.98
N CYS A 335 -9.64 5.13 2.03
CA CYS A 335 -10.61 6.23 1.96
C CYS A 335 -11.79 6.06 2.93
N ALA A 336 -11.86 4.92 3.62
CA ALA A 336 -12.94 4.56 4.54
C ALA A 336 -12.44 4.42 5.98
N GLN A 337 -13.32 4.74 6.93
CA GLN A 337 -13.12 4.52 8.36
C GLN A 337 -14.34 3.78 8.94
N LEU A 338 -14.12 2.63 9.58
CA LEU A 338 -15.19 1.95 10.33
C LEU A 338 -15.48 2.71 11.62
N VAL A 339 -16.73 3.15 11.79
CA VAL A 339 -17.17 3.90 12.99
C VAL A 339 -18.18 3.14 13.85
N LEU A 340 -18.80 2.09 13.29
CA LEU A 340 -19.87 1.37 13.98
C LEU A 340 -20.03 -0.06 13.44
N VAL A 341 -20.29 -1.01 14.33
CA VAL A 341 -20.79 -2.35 13.97
C VAL A 341 -22.14 -2.61 14.63
N ILE A 342 -23.15 -2.94 13.83
CA ILE A 342 -24.50 -3.29 14.31
C ILE A 342 -24.73 -4.79 14.10
N SER A 343 -25.14 -5.50 15.14
CA SER A 343 -25.58 -6.89 15.03
C SER A 343 -27.05 -7.04 15.37
N ASN A 344 -27.76 -7.89 14.62
CA ASN A 344 -29.12 -8.27 14.98
C ASN A 344 -29.22 -9.44 15.98
N LYS A 345 -28.07 -9.91 16.47
CA LYS A 345 -27.95 -10.95 17.49
C LYS A 345 -26.91 -10.54 18.54
N SER A 346 -27.20 -10.77 19.80
CA SER A 346 -26.23 -10.61 20.89
C SER A 346 -25.19 -11.74 20.90
N GLY A 347 -24.01 -11.48 21.45
CA GLY A 347 -23.03 -12.52 21.77
C GLY A 347 -22.31 -13.17 20.58
N VAL A 348 -22.39 -12.57 19.38
CA VAL A 348 -21.70 -13.06 18.18
C VAL A 348 -20.21 -12.69 18.17
N GLU A 349 -19.38 -13.49 17.51
CA GLU A 349 -17.92 -13.30 17.49
C GLU A 349 -17.51 -11.99 16.81
N GLU A 350 -18.26 -11.54 15.80
CA GLU A 350 -18.01 -10.27 15.10
C GLU A 350 -18.09 -9.05 16.01
N LEU A 351 -18.97 -9.06 17.02
CA LEU A 351 -19.02 -7.99 18.01
C LEU A 351 -17.77 -7.98 18.88
N ARG A 352 -17.23 -9.15 19.22
CA ARG A 352 -15.96 -9.27 19.96
C ARG A 352 -14.79 -8.80 19.11
N ASN A 353 -14.77 -9.15 17.83
CA ASN A 353 -13.75 -8.69 16.89
C ASN A 353 -13.77 -7.16 16.73
N ALA A 354 -14.96 -6.55 16.63
CA ALA A 354 -15.11 -5.11 16.59
C ALA A 354 -14.66 -4.44 17.91
N ALA A 355 -15.04 -5.00 19.06
CA ALA A 355 -14.62 -4.50 20.37
C ALA A 355 -13.11 -4.59 20.58
N ARG A 356 -12.46 -5.69 20.21
CA ARG A 356 -10.99 -5.84 20.19
C ARG A 356 -10.33 -4.79 19.29
N ALA A 357 -11.02 -4.37 18.25
CA ALA A 357 -10.57 -3.33 17.34
C ALA A 357 -10.88 -1.89 17.81
N GLY A 358 -11.49 -1.72 18.98
CA GLY A 358 -11.88 -0.40 19.51
C GLY A 358 -13.03 0.27 18.75
N ILE A 359 -13.80 -0.50 17.97
CA ILE A 359 -14.90 0.02 17.17
C ILE A 359 -16.20 -0.07 17.99
N PRO A 360 -16.97 1.02 18.14
CA PRO A 360 -18.26 1.00 18.81
C PRO A 360 -19.21 -0.06 18.23
N THR A 361 -19.96 -0.73 19.11
CA THR A 361 -20.91 -1.78 18.70
C THR A 361 -22.31 -1.53 19.25
N ARG A 362 -23.33 -1.96 18.51
CA ARG A 362 -24.73 -1.93 18.92
C ARG A 362 -25.41 -3.26 18.61
N VAL A 363 -26.25 -3.74 19.53
CA VAL A 363 -27.10 -4.90 19.32
C VAL A 363 -28.54 -4.42 19.18
N ILE A 364 -29.16 -4.72 18.05
CA ILE A 364 -30.56 -4.39 17.78
C ILE A 364 -31.26 -5.71 17.48
N ASP A 365 -31.87 -6.34 18.48
CA ASP A 365 -32.52 -7.63 18.28
C ASP A 365 -33.84 -7.44 17.52
N HIS A 366 -33.86 -7.89 16.27
CA HIS A 366 -35.03 -7.89 15.41
C HIS A 366 -36.28 -8.55 16.01
N LYS A 367 -36.15 -9.43 17.00
CA LYS A 367 -37.28 -10.07 17.69
C LYS A 367 -38.06 -9.12 18.60
N LEU A 368 -37.50 -7.97 18.93
CA LEU A 368 -38.12 -6.98 19.81
C LEU A 368 -39.04 -5.99 19.06
N TYR A 369 -39.21 -6.16 17.75
CA TYR A 369 -39.95 -5.23 16.91
C TYR A 369 -41.16 -5.91 16.26
N GLY A 370 -42.28 -5.19 16.19
CA GLY A 370 -43.54 -5.71 15.62
C GLY A 370 -43.53 -5.77 14.09
N SER A 371 -42.61 -5.03 13.45
CA SER A 371 -42.47 -5.04 11.99
C SER A 371 -41.02 -4.83 11.54
N ARG A 372 -40.74 -5.23 10.30
CA ARG A 372 -39.44 -4.95 9.64
C ARG A 372 -39.16 -3.45 9.55
N SER A 373 -40.17 -2.64 9.23
CA SER A 373 -40.00 -1.19 9.09
C SER A 373 -39.60 -0.53 10.41
N GLU A 374 -40.14 -1.00 11.54
CA GLU A 374 -39.82 -0.51 12.87
C GLU A 374 -38.37 -0.88 13.28
N PHE A 375 -37.99 -2.13 13.01
CA PHE A 375 -36.62 -2.61 13.19
C PHE A 375 -35.61 -1.78 12.37
N ASP A 376 -35.87 -1.60 11.07
CA ASP A 376 -34.97 -0.85 10.19
C ASP A 376 -34.92 0.65 10.55
N SER A 377 -36.01 1.22 11.03
CA SER A 377 -36.04 2.62 11.52
C SER A 377 -35.16 2.81 12.76
N THR A 378 -35.02 1.76 13.59
CA THR A 378 -34.11 1.81 14.74
C THR A 378 -32.65 1.70 14.29
N ILE A 379 -32.35 0.83 13.32
CA ILE A 379 -31.02 0.79 12.69
C ILE A 379 -30.67 2.17 12.13
N ASP A 380 -31.58 2.76 11.36
CA ASP A 380 -31.41 4.07 10.73
C ASP A 380 -31.05 5.19 11.73
N ARG A 381 -31.77 5.28 12.85
CA ARG A 381 -31.45 6.26 13.92
C ARG A 381 -30.05 6.11 14.49
N VAL A 382 -29.61 4.86 14.68
CA VAL A 382 -28.25 4.59 15.17
C VAL A 382 -27.21 4.94 14.10
N LEU A 383 -27.49 4.67 12.82
CA LEU A 383 -26.60 5.09 11.74
C LEU A 383 -26.44 6.62 11.70
N GLU A 384 -27.52 7.38 11.95
CA GLU A 384 -27.48 8.84 12.05
C GLU A 384 -26.71 9.34 13.27
N GLU A 385 -26.87 8.71 14.45
CA GLU A 385 -26.14 9.02 15.69
C GLU A 385 -24.61 9.01 15.46
N PHE A 386 -24.12 8.08 14.65
CA PHE A 386 -22.69 7.94 14.33
C PHE A 386 -22.26 8.72 13.07
N ALA A 387 -23.18 9.48 12.46
CA ALA A 387 -22.98 10.20 11.20
C ALA A 387 -22.42 9.29 10.09
N VAL A 388 -23.01 8.10 9.93
CA VAL A 388 -22.59 7.10 8.94
C VAL A 388 -22.91 7.58 7.52
N GLU A 389 -21.99 7.32 6.60
CA GLU A 389 -22.08 7.73 5.19
C GLU A 389 -22.23 6.52 4.25
N LEU A 390 -21.68 5.36 4.61
CA LEU A 390 -21.81 4.08 3.90
C LEU A 390 -22.13 2.92 4.83
N VAL A 391 -22.87 1.94 4.34
CA VAL A 391 -23.31 0.74 5.08
C VAL A 391 -22.82 -0.51 4.36
N CYS A 392 -22.06 -1.38 5.04
CA CYS A 392 -21.64 -2.67 4.52
C CYS A 392 -22.43 -3.80 5.18
N LEU A 393 -23.09 -4.63 4.37
CA LEU A 393 -23.76 -5.84 4.84
C LEU A 393 -22.75 -7.00 4.82
N SER A 394 -22.22 -7.36 5.98
CA SER A 394 -21.24 -8.45 6.12
C SER A 394 -21.95 -9.68 6.71
N GLY A 395 -22.56 -10.49 5.84
CA GLY A 395 -23.33 -11.66 6.29
C GLY A 395 -24.57 -11.26 7.11
N PHE A 396 -25.19 -10.13 6.77
CA PHE A 396 -26.40 -9.65 7.42
C PHE A 396 -27.62 -10.40 6.85
N MET A 397 -28.15 -11.35 7.62
CA MET A 397 -29.17 -12.31 7.15
C MET A 397 -30.60 -11.79 7.33
N ARG A 398 -30.83 -10.50 7.04
CA ARG A 398 -32.14 -9.85 7.15
C ARG A 398 -32.42 -9.04 5.89
N VAL A 399 -33.64 -9.14 5.40
CA VAL A 399 -34.12 -8.30 4.29
C VAL A 399 -34.46 -6.93 4.84
N LEU A 400 -33.91 -5.88 4.22
CA LEU A 400 -34.18 -4.48 4.55
C LEU A 400 -35.49 -4.02 3.89
N SER A 401 -36.20 -3.09 4.51
CA SER A 401 -37.46 -2.52 4.04
C SER A 401 -37.26 -1.47 2.96
N SER A 402 -38.27 -1.30 2.09
CA SER A 402 -38.29 -0.30 1.03
C SER A 402 -37.99 1.14 1.50
N PRO A 403 -38.52 1.65 2.63
CA PRO A 403 -38.16 2.98 3.11
C PRO A 403 -36.66 3.10 3.42
N PHE A 404 -36.06 2.08 4.05
CA PHE A 404 -34.64 2.06 4.37
C PHE A 404 -33.78 2.05 3.09
N LEU A 405 -34.09 1.17 2.14
CA LEU A 405 -33.37 1.07 0.87
C LEU A 405 -33.45 2.35 0.04
N ARG A 406 -34.59 3.05 0.04
CA ARG A 406 -34.74 4.34 -0.65
C ARG A 406 -33.91 5.44 -0.01
N LYS A 407 -33.89 5.53 1.33
CA LYS A 407 -33.09 6.52 2.06
C LYS A 407 -31.58 6.32 1.86
N TRP A 408 -31.13 5.07 1.89
CA TRP A 408 -29.72 4.70 1.78
C TRP A 408 -29.33 4.24 0.36
N LYS A 409 -30.11 4.62 -0.66
CA LYS A 409 -29.86 4.25 -2.06
C LYS A 409 -28.45 4.70 -2.50
N GLY A 410 -27.69 3.77 -3.06
CA GLY A 410 -26.30 4.01 -3.48
C GLY A 410 -25.30 4.10 -2.33
N LYS A 411 -25.71 3.80 -1.09
CA LYS A 411 -24.84 3.82 0.10
C LYS A 411 -24.74 2.48 0.82
N ILE A 412 -25.47 1.46 0.37
CA ILE A 412 -25.44 0.11 0.95
C ILE A 412 -24.68 -0.83 0.01
N LEU A 413 -23.66 -1.49 0.53
CA LEU A 413 -22.85 -2.49 -0.15
C LEU A 413 -23.13 -3.88 0.41
N ASN A 414 -23.17 -4.89 -0.45
CA ASN A 414 -23.26 -6.29 -0.06
C ASN A 414 -22.35 -7.16 -0.93
N ALA A 415 -21.80 -8.22 -0.34
CA ALA A 415 -21.14 -9.29 -1.08
C ALA A 415 -22.11 -10.48 -1.21
N SER A 416 -22.19 -11.03 -2.42
CA SER A 416 -22.95 -12.23 -2.72
C SER A 416 -22.00 -13.35 -3.14
N PRO A 417 -22.16 -14.60 -2.65
CA PRO A 417 -21.29 -15.74 -2.95
C PRO A 417 -21.61 -16.35 -4.34
N SER A 418 -21.83 -15.50 -5.34
CA SER A 418 -22.07 -15.89 -6.73
C SER A 418 -21.60 -14.80 -7.69
N LEU A 419 -21.27 -15.19 -8.91
CA LEU A 419 -21.03 -14.25 -10.01
C LEU A 419 -22.35 -13.87 -10.67
N PHE A 420 -22.71 -12.60 -10.60
CA PHE A 420 -23.89 -12.10 -11.32
C PHE A 420 -23.66 -12.15 -12.84
N PRO A 421 -24.70 -12.30 -13.69
CA PRO A 421 -24.55 -12.28 -15.14
C PRO A 421 -23.86 -10.99 -15.62
N LEU A 422 -22.94 -11.08 -16.59
CA LEU A 422 -22.44 -9.90 -17.30
C LEU A 422 -23.58 -9.37 -18.18
N ILE A 423 -24.14 -8.20 -17.87
CA ILE A 423 -25.10 -7.54 -18.75
C ILE A 423 -24.27 -6.88 -19.84
N LYS A 424 -24.18 -7.50 -21.02
CA LYS A 424 -23.56 -6.90 -22.21
C LYS A 424 -24.46 -5.75 -22.68
N ASP A 425 -23.91 -4.54 -22.75
CA ASP A 425 -24.51 -3.49 -23.58
C ASP A 425 -24.46 -3.97 -25.05
N GLY A 426 -25.55 -3.74 -25.79
CA GLY A 426 -25.90 -4.46 -27.01
C GLY A 426 -24.85 -4.44 -28.13
N ASN A 427 -24.90 -5.49 -28.95
CA ASN A 427 -24.13 -5.81 -30.17
C ASN A 427 -22.70 -6.38 -29.98
N ALA A 428 -22.61 -7.67 -29.66
CA ALA A 428 -21.51 -8.53 -30.09
C ALA A 428 -22.02 -9.97 -30.30
N PRO A 429 -21.64 -10.68 -31.39
CA PRO A 429 -22.11 -12.04 -31.67
C PRO A 429 -21.76 -13.02 -30.54
N GLN A 430 -22.60 -14.04 -30.36
CA GLN A 430 -22.32 -15.15 -29.47
C GLN A 430 -21.20 -16.01 -30.03
N GLU A 431 -20.05 -16.01 -29.39
CA GLU A 431 -19.18 -17.18 -29.40
C GLU A 431 -19.49 -18.03 -28.16
N PRO A 432 -19.80 -19.32 -28.31
CA PRO A 432 -19.89 -20.22 -27.18
C PRO A 432 -18.50 -20.34 -26.53
N PRO A 433 -18.40 -20.34 -25.19
CA PRO A 433 -17.11 -20.52 -24.53
C PRO A 433 -16.51 -21.86 -24.95
N GLN A 434 -15.38 -21.78 -25.66
CA GLN A 434 -14.54 -22.94 -25.88
C GLN A 434 -13.95 -23.40 -24.53
N SER A 435 -14.13 -24.69 -24.24
CA SER A 435 -13.47 -25.50 -23.20
C SER A 435 -13.94 -25.35 -21.74
N GLY A 436 -14.50 -26.46 -21.21
CA GLY A 436 -14.12 -27.18 -19.98
C GLY A 436 -14.06 -26.49 -18.60
N PHE A 437 -13.87 -25.18 -18.48
CA PHE A 437 -13.62 -24.52 -17.19
C PHE A 437 -14.91 -23.96 -16.59
N LYS A 438 -15.39 -24.59 -15.51
CA LYS A 438 -16.45 -24.02 -14.67
C LYS A 438 -15.83 -22.92 -13.80
N VAL A 439 -16.41 -21.72 -13.81
CA VAL A 439 -15.98 -20.58 -12.98
C VAL A 439 -17.10 -20.22 -12.02
N THR A 440 -16.77 -20.07 -10.74
CA THR A 440 -17.65 -19.50 -9.69
C THR A 440 -16.99 -18.26 -9.11
N GLY A 441 -17.48 -17.71 -8.01
CA GLY A 441 -16.84 -16.58 -7.33
C GLY A 441 -17.82 -15.75 -6.50
N CYS A 442 -17.42 -14.53 -6.18
CA CYS A 442 -18.28 -13.59 -5.47
C CYS A 442 -18.44 -12.26 -6.21
N THR A 443 -19.53 -11.58 -5.94
CA THR A 443 -19.86 -10.27 -6.50
C THR A 443 -20.15 -9.29 -5.37
N VAL A 444 -19.47 -8.14 -5.37
CA VAL A 444 -19.79 -7.02 -4.50
C VAL A 444 -20.58 -5.98 -5.28
N HIS A 445 -21.70 -5.53 -4.73
CA HIS A 445 -22.65 -4.69 -5.44
C HIS A 445 -23.37 -3.70 -4.50
N PHE A 446 -23.97 -2.66 -5.08
CA PHE A 446 -24.92 -1.83 -4.34
C PHE A 446 -26.22 -2.63 -4.11
N VAL A 447 -26.80 -2.48 -2.93
CA VAL A 447 -28.12 -3.05 -2.62
C VAL A 447 -29.21 -2.10 -3.15
N LEU A 448 -30.06 -2.64 -4.02
CA LEU A 448 -31.20 -1.93 -4.62
C LEU A 448 -32.51 -2.61 -4.20
N GLU A 449 -33.61 -1.87 -4.30
CA GLU A 449 -34.97 -2.39 -4.05
C GLU A 449 -35.37 -3.44 -5.10
N ASP A 450 -35.05 -3.17 -6.38
CA ASP A 450 -35.25 -4.11 -7.48
C ASP A 450 -33.99 -4.96 -7.67
N SER A 451 -34.13 -6.29 -7.58
CA SER A 451 -33.05 -7.26 -7.66
C SER A 451 -32.43 -7.31 -9.06
N GLY A 452 -31.54 -6.37 -9.37
CA GLY A 452 -30.85 -6.29 -10.66
C GLY A 452 -29.35 -6.53 -10.51
N ALA A 453 -28.81 -7.46 -11.30
CA ALA A 453 -27.37 -7.68 -11.54
C ALA A 453 -26.61 -6.47 -12.15
N ARG A 454 -27.19 -5.26 -12.05
CA ARG A 454 -26.80 -4.02 -12.73
C ARG A 454 -25.91 -3.11 -11.89
N ALA A 455 -25.89 -3.28 -10.57
CA ALA A 455 -25.15 -2.42 -9.67
C ALA A 455 -23.86 -3.06 -9.13
N VAL A 456 -23.16 -3.81 -9.98
CA VAL A 456 -21.90 -4.50 -9.62
C VAL A 456 -20.75 -3.51 -9.51
N ILE A 457 -20.00 -3.61 -8.41
CA ILE A 457 -18.81 -2.81 -8.12
C ILE A 457 -17.55 -3.62 -8.41
N HIS A 458 -17.46 -4.84 -7.87
CA HIS A 458 -16.29 -5.72 -8.03
C HIS A 458 -16.73 -7.17 -8.17
N ARG A 459 -15.97 -7.97 -8.93
CA ARG A 459 -16.18 -9.42 -9.09
C ARG A 459 -14.85 -10.12 -8.88
N GLU A 460 -14.88 -11.19 -8.11
CA GLU A 460 -13.72 -12.04 -7.88
C GLU A 460 -14.04 -13.46 -8.40
N PRO A 461 -13.64 -13.79 -9.64
CA PRO A 461 -13.84 -15.12 -10.20
C PRO A 461 -12.87 -16.14 -9.59
N ILE A 462 -13.35 -17.37 -9.43
CA ILE A 462 -12.61 -18.50 -8.86
C ILE A 462 -12.81 -19.71 -9.78
N PRO A 463 -11.74 -20.37 -10.26
CA PRO A 463 -11.85 -21.57 -11.08
C PRO A 463 -12.35 -22.75 -10.25
N VAL A 464 -13.33 -23.50 -10.75
CA VAL A 464 -13.78 -24.76 -10.14
C VAL A 464 -12.88 -25.88 -10.64
N ARG A 465 -12.21 -26.58 -9.72
CA ARG A 465 -11.31 -27.70 -10.01
C ARG A 465 -12.11 -29.01 -10.05
N ALA A 466 -11.62 -30.03 -10.75
CA ALA A 466 -12.32 -31.31 -10.89
C ALA A 466 -12.43 -32.06 -9.55
N GLU A 467 -11.48 -31.82 -8.66
CA GLU A 467 -11.31 -32.41 -7.34
C GLU A 467 -11.91 -31.57 -6.19
N ASP A 468 -12.56 -30.43 -6.48
CA ASP A 468 -13.13 -29.56 -5.44
C ASP A 468 -14.32 -30.25 -4.73
N THR A 469 -14.27 -30.29 -3.39
CA THR A 469 -15.46 -30.58 -2.57
C THR A 469 -16.31 -29.32 -2.43
N GLU A 470 -17.61 -29.47 -2.15
CA GLU A 470 -18.51 -28.32 -1.92
C GLU A 470 -18.02 -27.43 -0.78
N GLN A 471 -17.50 -28.03 0.30
CA GLN A 471 -16.96 -27.30 1.44
C GLN A 471 -15.70 -26.51 1.07
N ALA A 472 -14.73 -27.13 0.40
CA ALA A 472 -13.50 -26.47 -0.02
C ALA A 472 -13.79 -25.31 -1.00
N LEU A 473 -14.76 -25.51 -1.90
CA LEU A 473 -15.19 -24.46 -2.81
C LEU A 473 -15.85 -23.29 -2.07
N ALA A 474 -16.72 -23.57 -1.09
CA ALA A 474 -17.38 -22.55 -0.27
C ALA A 474 -16.38 -21.75 0.57
N GLU A 475 -15.36 -22.40 1.13
CA GLU A 475 -14.28 -21.74 1.87
C GLU A 475 -13.49 -20.79 0.97
N ARG A 476 -13.12 -21.22 -0.25
CA ARG A 476 -12.45 -20.34 -1.23
C ARG A 476 -13.33 -19.16 -1.68
N VAL A 477 -14.64 -19.37 -1.85
CA VAL A 477 -15.58 -18.28 -2.16
C VAL A 477 -15.62 -17.28 -1.00
N LYS A 478 -15.63 -17.75 0.24
CA LYS A 478 -15.59 -16.90 1.44
C LYS A 478 -14.27 -16.11 1.54
N GLU A 479 -13.14 -16.72 1.19
CA GLU A 479 -11.85 -16.01 1.08
C GLU A 479 -11.87 -14.94 -0.02
N ALA A 480 -12.46 -15.26 -1.17
CA ALA A 480 -12.66 -14.30 -2.25
C ALA A 480 -13.52 -13.12 -1.81
N GLU A 481 -14.59 -13.33 -1.03
CA GLU A 481 -15.38 -12.24 -0.44
C GLU A 481 -14.55 -11.36 0.50
N CYS A 482 -13.71 -11.97 1.34
CA CYS A 482 -12.81 -11.24 2.22
C CYS A 482 -11.82 -10.34 1.45
N ARG A 483 -11.43 -10.72 0.22
CA ARG A 483 -10.60 -9.89 -0.67
C ARG A 483 -11.40 -8.84 -1.44
N ALA A 484 -12.55 -9.24 -1.97
CA ALA A 484 -13.38 -8.44 -2.87
C ALA A 484 -14.08 -7.27 -2.15
N PHE A 485 -14.62 -7.51 -0.96
CA PHE A 485 -15.44 -6.51 -0.25
C PHE A 485 -14.62 -5.26 0.11
N PRO A 486 -13.43 -5.37 0.71
CA PRO A 486 -12.63 -4.19 1.03
C PRO A 486 -12.21 -3.38 -0.21
N VAL A 487 -11.92 -4.05 -1.34
CA VAL A 487 -11.62 -3.38 -2.62
C VAL A 487 -12.83 -2.57 -3.10
N ALA A 488 -14.02 -3.17 -3.12
CA ALA A 488 -15.24 -2.48 -3.50
C ALA A 488 -15.56 -1.30 -2.56
N LEU A 489 -15.34 -1.46 -1.25
CA LEU A 489 -15.51 -0.38 -0.28
C LEU A 489 -14.58 0.80 -0.60
N GLN A 490 -13.31 0.54 -0.91
CA GLN A 490 -12.36 1.58 -1.29
C GLN A 490 -12.78 2.33 -2.56
N LEU A 491 -13.21 1.61 -3.59
CA LEU A 491 -13.67 2.19 -4.86
C LEU A 491 -14.87 3.12 -4.65
N VAL A 492 -15.80 2.76 -3.78
CA VAL A 492 -16.97 3.58 -3.47
C VAL A 492 -16.61 4.74 -2.54
N ALA A 493 -15.81 4.50 -1.48
CA ALA A 493 -15.43 5.53 -0.51
C ALA A 493 -14.52 6.62 -1.11
N SER A 494 -13.64 6.27 -2.06
CA SER A 494 -12.85 7.24 -2.84
C SER A 494 -13.72 8.05 -3.82
N GLY A 495 -14.93 7.57 -4.12
CA GLY A 495 -15.81 8.10 -5.13
C GLY A 495 -15.34 7.78 -6.57
N ALA A 496 -14.49 6.77 -6.75
CA ALA A 496 -14.13 6.23 -8.07
C ALA A 496 -15.32 5.51 -8.71
N VAL A 497 -16.14 4.84 -7.88
CA VAL A 497 -17.39 4.19 -8.27
C VAL A 497 -18.55 4.79 -7.49
N SER A 498 -19.64 5.11 -8.19
CA SER A 498 -20.90 5.52 -7.58
C SER A 498 -22.09 4.86 -8.28
N LEU A 499 -23.25 4.84 -7.62
CA LEU A 499 -24.49 4.41 -8.26
C LEU A 499 -25.04 5.54 -9.15
N GLY A 500 -25.20 5.29 -10.44
CA GLY A 500 -25.83 6.19 -11.41
C GLY A 500 -27.34 6.29 -11.24
N ALA A 501 -27.94 7.32 -11.83
CA ALA A 501 -29.39 7.56 -11.76
C ALA A 501 -30.22 6.42 -12.39
N ASP A 502 -29.63 5.71 -13.36
CA ASP A 502 -30.17 4.55 -14.07
C ASP A 502 -30.06 3.23 -13.27
N GLY A 503 -29.50 3.27 -12.05
CA GLY A 503 -29.28 2.10 -11.21
C GLY A 503 -28.08 1.24 -11.62
N ARG A 504 -27.23 1.73 -12.53
CA ARG A 504 -25.96 1.08 -12.91
C ARG A 504 -24.78 1.68 -12.16
N THR A 505 -23.65 0.99 -12.13
CA THR A 505 -22.42 1.59 -11.59
C THR A 505 -21.81 2.57 -12.59
N SER A 506 -21.53 3.77 -12.11
CA SER A 506 -20.82 4.82 -12.84
C SER A 506 -19.39 4.90 -12.34
N TRP A 507 -18.44 4.89 -13.27
CA TRP A 507 -17.02 5.02 -12.99
C TRP A 507 -16.58 6.43 -13.37
N LYS A 508 -15.79 7.09 -12.52
CA LYS A 508 -15.14 8.34 -12.92
C LYS A 508 -14.07 8.03 -13.95
N GLN A 509 -14.39 8.13 -15.25
CA GLN A 509 -13.40 8.25 -16.30
C GLN A 509 -12.98 9.72 -16.44
N GLU A 510 -11.68 9.98 -16.56
CA GLU A 510 -11.10 11.30 -16.86
C GLU A 510 -11.78 11.90 -18.11
N SER A 511 -12.67 12.85 -17.89
CA SER A 511 -13.15 13.75 -18.94
C SER A 511 -12.18 14.92 -19.07
N GLN A 512 -10.98 14.64 -19.60
CA GLN A 512 -10.14 15.64 -20.25
C GLN A 512 -9.60 15.02 -21.55
N SER A 513 -10.50 14.86 -22.50
CA SER A 513 -10.11 14.83 -23.91
C SER A 513 -9.30 16.10 -24.17
N LEU A 514 -8.00 15.94 -24.44
CA LEU A 514 -7.18 16.97 -25.04
C LEU A 514 -7.97 17.67 -26.14
N GLY A 515 -8.26 18.95 -25.95
CA GLY A 515 -8.68 19.83 -27.03
C GLY A 515 -7.54 19.88 -28.04
N LEU A 516 -7.64 19.06 -29.08
CA LEU A 516 -6.87 19.22 -30.30
C LEU A 516 -7.31 20.56 -30.91
N HIS A 517 -6.66 21.65 -30.51
CA HIS A 517 -6.57 22.83 -31.34
C HIS A 517 -5.84 22.41 -32.62
N GLY A 518 -6.61 22.34 -33.71
CA GLY A 518 -6.07 22.18 -35.04
C GLY A 518 -5.33 23.44 -35.44
N GLU A 519 -4.00 23.40 -35.37
CA GLU A 519 -3.11 24.27 -36.13
C GLU A 519 -1.89 23.47 -36.60
N LYS A 520 -1.95 23.00 -37.85
CA LYS A 520 -0.81 22.81 -38.75
C LYS A 520 -1.36 23.18 -40.14
N GLY A 521 -0.99 24.29 -40.77
CA GLY A 521 0.30 24.96 -40.75
C GLY A 521 1.19 24.26 -41.77
N ASP A 522 1.09 24.71 -43.03
CA ASP A 522 1.86 24.28 -44.20
C ASP A 522 3.35 24.13 -43.91
N CYS A 523 3.92 23.00 -44.34
CA CYS A 523 5.34 22.85 -44.62
C CYS A 523 5.52 21.83 -45.75
N THR A 524 5.33 22.30 -46.98
CA THR A 524 5.90 21.70 -48.19
C THR A 524 7.40 21.99 -48.24
N SER A 525 8.25 20.97 -48.27
CA SER A 525 9.32 20.85 -49.27
C SER A 525 10.20 19.61 -49.05
N SER A 526 10.34 18.86 -50.15
CA SER A 526 11.51 18.09 -50.59
C SER A 526 12.01 16.94 -49.71
N LEU A 527 11.88 15.71 -50.21
CA LEU A 527 13.01 14.82 -50.52
C LEU A 527 12.54 13.58 -51.31
N VAL A 528 12.83 13.62 -52.61
CA VAL A 528 13.25 12.58 -53.58
C VAL A 528 12.91 11.11 -53.25
N ALA A 529 12.14 10.48 -54.16
CA ALA A 529 11.90 9.04 -54.26
C ALA A 529 12.99 8.33 -55.09
N PRO A 530 13.31 7.04 -54.83
CA PRO A 530 13.99 6.18 -55.77
C PRO A 530 13.02 5.22 -56.49
N GLU A 531 13.23 5.10 -57.81
CA GLU A 531 12.56 4.18 -58.75
C GLU A 531 12.95 2.68 -58.57
N PRO A 532 12.14 1.73 -59.08
CA PRO A 532 12.28 0.29 -58.87
C PRO A 532 13.21 -0.38 -59.92
N PRO A 533 13.79 -1.57 -59.63
CA PRO A 533 14.55 -2.32 -60.62
C PRO A 533 13.66 -3.26 -61.46
N GLU A 534 13.81 -3.18 -62.77
CA GLU A 534 13.26 -4.11 -63.77
C GLU A 534 14.07 -5.42 -63.87
N HIS A 535 13.39 -6.43 -64.41
CA HIS A 535 13.75 -7.84 -64.56
C HIS A 535 14.74 -8.18 -65.69
N GLY A 536 15.33 -9.38 -65.56
CA GLY A 536 15.87 -10.24 -66.63
C GLY A 536 17.35 -10.54 -66.40
N GLY A 537 17.88 -11.76 -66.36
CA GLY A 537 17.40 -13.07 -66.78
C GLY A 537 18.60 -13.81 -67.38
N GLU A 538 18.99 -14.93 -66.78
CA GLU A 538 19.64 -16.11 -67.41
C GLU A 538 19.65 -17.27 -66.40
#